data_AF-A0A8T4PZR5-F1
#
_entry.id   AF-A0A8T4PZR5-F1
#
_cell.length_a   1.000
_cell.length_b   1.000
_cell.length_c   1.000
_cell.angle_alpha   90.00
_cell.angle_beta   90.00
_cell.angle_gamma   90.00
#
_symmetry.space_group_name_H-M   'P 1'
#
loop_
_entity.id
_entity.type
_entity.pdbx_description
1 polymer ?
#
loop_
_entity_poly.entity_id
_entity_poly.type
_entity_poly.pdbx_seq_one_letter_code
_entity_poly.pdbx_strand_id
1 'polypeptide(L)'
;YRLFLENDDFNSTPYVRSANGNYVLRPVISGLANYSTDNQSSSINWTCDQLCNYTLRWYNNSARTSVYLLGTASNSSFAASGSVRISGLLNSTPHYLSLDVAGVGGLNRSNTTFSFTTQKNYANEAEGDQILAQAVQNALLSGYTLNSEHQAYVSYSPNSQFLARFDQLATKGNKTWALSYGTMADTLTGMQNISPVFYVFELVNRTSEGLLFEVERFINQTK
;
A
#
# COMPACT_ATOMS: atom_id res chain seq x y z
N TYR A 1 -8.02 -54.92 -24.88
CA TYR A 1 -6.85 -54.05 -25.09
C TYR A 1 -6.53 -53.35 -23.77
N ARG A 2 -5.49 -53.81 -23.06
CA ARG A 2 -4.93 -53.12 -21.88
C ARG A 2 -3.74 -52.32 -22.36
N LEU A 3 -3.86 -50.99 -22.39
CA LEU A 3 -2.73 -50.10 -22.58
C LEU A 3 -2.19 -49.75 -21.18
N PHE A 4 -1.07 -50.39 -20.83
CA PHE A 4 -0.16 -49.85 -19.83
C PHE A 4 0.64 -48.76 -20.54
N LEU A 5 0.44 -47.51 -20.14
CA LEU A 5 1.41 -46.45 -20.39
C LEU A 5 2.16 -46.25 -19.07
N GLU A 6 3.24 -47.01 -18.96
CA GLU A 6 4.32 -46.80 -18.02
C GLU A 6 5.17 -45.68 -18.63
N ASN A 7 4.95 -44.46 -18.15
CA ASN A 7 5.90 -43.35 -18.25
C ASN A 7 5.64 -42.43 -17.06
N ASP A 8 6.47 -42.64 -16.04
CA ASP A 8 6.57 -41.85 -14.83
C ASP A 8 7.03 -40.42 -15.12
N ASP A 9 6.09 -39.55 -15.49
CA ASP A 9 6.21 -38.12 -15.23
C ASP A 9 5.51 -37.82 -13.89
N PHE A 10 6.24 -38.06 -12.79
CA PHE A 10 5.80 -37.95 -11.40
C PHE A 10 5.34 -36.55 -10.94
N ASN A 11 5.15 -35.59 -11.86
CA ASN A 11 4.82 -34.20 -11.54
C ASN A 11 3.64 -33.61 -12.32
N SER A 12 2.92 -34.41 -13.13
CA SER A 12 1.86 -33.88 -14.02
C SER A 12 0.53 -34.64 -14.00
N THR A 13 0.41 -35.79 -13.35
CA THR A 13 -0.87 -36.52 -13.31
C THR A 13 -1.78 -36.00 -12.16
N PRO A 14 -3.02 -35.58 -12.45
CA PRO A 14 -3.92 -35.05 -11.43
C PRO A 14 -4.48 -36.12 -10.48
N TYR A 15 -4.29 -37.41 -10.80
CA TYR A 15 -4.84 -38.55 -10.07
C TYR A 15 -3.75 -39.39 -9.40
N VAL A 16 -3.93 -39.68 -8.12
CA VAL A 16 -3.13 -40.68 -7.38
C VAL A 16 -4.05 -41.84 -7.00
N ARG A 17 -3.62 -43.08 -7.22
CA ARG A 17 -4.37 -44.25 -6.77
C ARG A 17 -4.15 -44.46 -5.27
N SER A 18 -5.21 -44.37 -4.49
CA SER A 18 -5.18 -44.63 -3.04
C SER A 18 -5.09 -46.12 -2.71
N ALA A 19 -4.79 -46.45 -1.45
CA ALA A 19 -4.58 -47.83 -0.99
C ALA A 19 -5.81 -48.74 -1.16
N ASN A 20 -7.02 -48.18 -1.20
CA ASN A 20 -8.27 -48.91 -1.46
C ASN A 20 -8.58 -49.05 -2.97
N GLY A 21 -7.69 -48.59 -3.85
CA GLY A 21 -7.83 -48.68 -5.30
C GLY A 21 -8.59 -47.54 -5.96
N ASN A 22 -9.15 -46.58 -5.20
CA ASN A 22 -9.82 -45.40 -5.74
C ASN A 22 -8.80 -44.35 -6.21
N TYR A 23 -9.13 -43.65 -7.29
CA TYR A 23 -8.36 -42.48 -7.71
C TYR A 23 -8.76 -41.25 -6.89
N VAL A 24 -7.76 -40.57 -6.36
CA VAL A 24 -7.90 -39.32 -5.62
C VAL A 24 -7.28 -38.19 -6.43
N LEU A 25 -7.99 -37.08 -6.52
CA LEU A 25 -7.53 -35.90 -7.23
C LEU A 25 -6.67 -35.00 -6.33
N ARG A 26 -5.51 -34.57 -6.83
CA ARG A 26 -4.74 -33.51 -6.17
C ARG A 26 -5.50 -32.19 -6.30
N PRO A 27 -5.63 -31.38 -5.23
CA PRO A 27 -6.28 -30.08 -5.32
C PRO A 27 -5.66 -29.19 -6.40
N VAL A 28 -6.51 -28.44 -7.09
CA VAL A 28 -6.14 -27.37 -8.01
C VAL A 28 -6.50 -26.04 -7.35
N ILE A 29 -5.47 -25.28 -6.97
CA ILE A 29 -5.62 -23.90 -6.49
C ILE A 29 -5.87 -23.02 -7.70
N SER A 30 -6.92 -22.20 -7.65
CA SER A 30 -7.29 -21.24 -8.67
C SER A 30 -7.63 -19.88 -8.04
N GLY A 31 -7.57 -18.80 -8.83
CA GLY A 31 -7.98 -17.47 -8.38
C GLY A 31 -7.20 -16.89 -7.19
N LEU A 32 -5.97 -17.37 -6.92
CA LEU A 32 -5.14 -16.84 -5.83
C LEU A 32 -4.75 -15.39 -6.14
N ALA A 33 -5.30 -14.47 -5.36
CA ALA A 33 -5.11 -13.04 -5.56
C ALA A 33 -5.23 -12.26 -4.24
N ASN A 34 -4.63 -11.07 -4.21
CA ASN A 34 -4.92 -10.05 -3.22
C ASN A 34 -6.05 -9.15 -3.74
N TYR A 35 -7.13 -9.01 -2.97
CA TYR A 35 -8.32 -8.25 -3.39
C TYR A 35 -8.32 -6.81 -2.88
N SER A 36 -7.78 -6.61 -1.67
CA SER A 36 -7.61 -5.30 -1.06
C SER A 36 -6.25 -5.29 -0.39
N THR A 37 -5.43 -4.29 -0.71
CA THR A 37 -4.10 -4.12 -0.13
C THR A 37 -3.96 -2.65 0.23
N ASP A 38 -3.68 -2.36 1.50
CA ASP A 38 -3.29 -1.04 1.96
C ASP A 38 -1.77 -1.03 2.27
N ASN A 39 -1.30 -0.05 3.04
CA ASN A 39 0.10 0.07 3.41
C ASN A 39 0.57 -0.97 4.44
N GLN A 40 -0.32 -1.63 5.18
CA GLN A 40 0.05 -2.53 6.29
C GLN A 40 -0.78 -3.82 6.34
N SER A 41 -1.72 -4.02 5.42
CA SER A 41 -2.66 -5.12 5.41
C SER A 41 -3.03 -5.54 3.99
N SER A 42 -3.41 -6.81 3.83
CA SER A 42 -3.93 -7.33 2.57
C SER A 42 -4.96 -8.43 2.80
N SER A 43 -5.96 -8.52 1.94
CA SER A 43 -6.94 -9.61 1.92
C SER A 43 -6.63 -10.56 0.76
N ILE A 44 -6.25 -11.79 1.09
CA ILE A 44 -5.84 -12.83 0.14
C ILE A 44 -6.97 -13.83 -0.01
N ASN A 45 -7.39 -14.08 -1.25
CA ASN A 45 -8.48 -14.99 -1.59
C ASN A 45 -8.02 -16.03 -2.61
N TRP A 46 -8.63 -17.21 -2.59
CA TRP A 46 -8.43 -18.26 -3.58
C TRP A 46 -9.61 -19.24 -3.60
N THR A 47 -9.63 -20.08 -4.63
CA THR A 47 -10.55 -21.21 -4.76
C THR A 47 -9.79 -22.52 -4.90
N CYS A 48 -10.46 -23.61 -4.55
CA CYS A 48 -10.02 -24.98 -4.81
C CYS A 48 -11.13 -25.69 -5.58
N ASP A 49 -10.74 -26.53 -6.54
CA ASP A 49 -11.64 -27.35 -7.35
C ASP A 49 -12.37 -28.44 -6.53
N GLN A 50 -11.93 -28.66 -5.30
CA GLN A 50 -12.52 -29.54 -4.30
C GLN A 50 -12.46 -28.88 -2.92
N LEU A 51 -13.18 -29.44 -1.95
CA LEU A 51 -13.09 -28.97 -0.56
C LEU A 51 -11.68 -29.18 -0.03
N CYS A 52 -11.05 -28.11 0.47
CA CYS A 52 -9.69 -28.11 0.99
C CYS A 52 -9.61 -27.38 2.33
N ASN A 53 -8.70 -27.82 3.18
CA ASN A 53 -8.21 -27.04 4.31
C ASN A 53 -6.93 -26.29 3.87
N TYR A 54 -6.39 -25.39 4.70
CA TYR A 54 -5.23 -24.60 4.29
C TYR A 54 -4.26 -24.21 5.41
N THR A 55 -3.04 -23.91 5.00
CA THR A 55 -2.06 -23.11 5.73
C THR A 55 -1.44 -22.08 4.79
N LEU A 56 -1.64 -20.79 5.09
CA LEU A 56 -1.06 -19.65 4.40
C LEU A 56 0.08 -19.06 5.24
N ARG A 57 1.24 -18.84 4.63
CA ARG A 57 2.40 -18.19 5.25
C ARG A 57 2.83 -16.98 4.43
N TRP A 58 3.29 -15.92 5.08
CA TRP A 58 3.79 -14.72 4.42
C TRP A 58 5.16 -14.30 4.93
N TYR A 59 5.97 -13.77 4.01
CA TYR A 59 7.38 -13.50 4.21
C TYR A 59 7.74 -12.11 3.69
N ASN A 60 8.80 -11.50 4.23
CA ASN A 60 9.41 -10.27 3.68
C ASN A 60 10.54 -10.55 2.68
N ASN A 61 10.77 -11.80 2.30
CA ASN A 61 11.85 -12.19 1.39
C ASN A 61 11.43 -13.34 0.47
N SER A 62 11.90 -13.32 -0.77
CA SER A 62 11.57 -14.31 -1.81
C SER A 62 12.07 -15.73 -1.49
N ALA A 63 13.06 -15.86 -0.61
CA ALA A 63 13.60 -17.16 -0.16
C ALA A 63 12.61 -17.97 0.68
N ARG A 64 11.58 -17.34 1.28
CA ARG A 64 10.51 -18.01 2.05
C ARG A 64 10.99 -18.97 3.16
N THR A 65 12.11 -18.63 3.81
CA THR A 65 12.63 -19.41 4.95
C THR A 65 12.01 -18.96 6.27
N SER A 66 12.16 -19.76 7.33
CA SER A 66 11.64 -19.44 8.67
C SER A 66 12.19 -18.12 9.24
N VAL A 67 13.41 -17.72 8.85
CA VAL A 67 14.04 -16.46 9.24
C VAL A 67 13.25 -15.24 8.76
N TYR A 68 12.58 -15.36 7.60
CA TYR A 68 11.83 -14.28 6.96
C TYR A 68 10.32 -14.40 7.17
N LEU A 69 9.87 -15.36 7.99
CA LEU A 69 8.47 -15.61 8.24
C LEU A 69 7.88 -14.49 9.09
N LEU A 70 6.90 -13.80 8.55
CA LEU A 70 6.18 -12.73 9.25
C LEU A 70 4.94 -13.26 9.96
N GLY A 71 4.32 -14.32 9.44
CA GLY A 71 3.18 -14.95 10.08
C GLY A 71 2.57 -16.10 9.30
N THR A 72 1.60 -16.76 9.94
CA THR A 72 0.90 -17.93 9.43
C THR A 72 -0.58 -17.85 9.79
N ALA A 73 -1.45 -18.28 8.87
CA ALA A 73 -2.87 -18.49 9.10
C ALA A 73 -3.24 -19.89 8.60
N SER A 74 -4.02 -20.64 9.37
CA SER A 74 -4.48 -21.96 8.97
C SER A 74 -5.96 -22.15 9.31
N ASN A 75 -6.62 -23.00 8.52
CA ASN A 75 -7.98 -23.45 8.79
C ASN A 75 -8.04 -24.94 8.50
N SER A 76 -8.49 -25.73 9.47
CA SER A 76 -8.65 -27.18 9.36
C SER A 76 -9.99 -27.59 8.73
N SER A 77 -10.95 -26.66 8.64
CA SER A 77 -12.25 -26.89 8.00
C SER A 77 -12.10 -26.92 6.48
N PHE A 78 -12.80 -27.85 5.84
CA PHE A 78 -12.73 -28.05 4.40
C PHE A 78 -13.77 -27.17 3.68
N ALA A 79 -13.30 -26.31 2.78
CA ALA A 79 -14.13 -25.41 1.97
C ALA A 79 -13.58 -25.32 0.53
N ALA A 80 -14.44 -24.95 -0.42
CA ALA A 80 -14.04 -24.73 -1.82
C ALA A 80 -13.39 -23.35 -2.06
N SER A 81 -13.47 -22.46 -1.07
CA SER A 81 -12.88 -21.12 -1.12
C SER A 81 -12.16 -20.81 0.19
N GLY A 82 -11.11 -19.99 0.09
CA GLY A 82 -10.36 -19.51 1.24
C GLY A 82 -10.17 -18.00 1.16
N SER A 83 -10.17 -17.37 2.33
CA SER A 83 -9.90 -15.95 2.49
C SER A 83 -9.14 -15.73 3.80
N VAL A 84 -8.10 -14.92 3.75
CA VAL A 84 -7.32 -14.49 4.92
C VAL A 84 -7.03 -13.00 4.79
N ARG A 85 -7.35 -12.24 5.83
CA ARG A 85 -6.82 -10.88 5.99
C ARG A 85 -5.52 -10.96 6.80
N ILE A 86 -4.42 -10.52 6.20
CA ILE A 86 -3.11 -10.38 6.84
C ILE A 86 -2.88 -8.92 7.22
N SER A 87 -2.27 -8.68 8.38
CA SER A 87 -2.02 -7.35 8.95
C SER A 87 -0.60 -7.25 9.54
N GLY A 88 -0.14 -6.03 9.82
CA GLY A 88 1.21 -5.80 10.36
C GLY A 88 2.30 -5.95 9.29
N LEU A 89 1.94 -5.73 8.03
CA LEU A 89 2.87 -5.74 6.90
C LEU A 89 3.71 -4.46 6.88
N LEU A 90 4.89 -4.55 6.27
CA LEU A 90 5.77 -3.39 6.11
C LEU A 90 5.24 -2.51 4.97
N ASN A 91 5.25 -1.19 5.17
CA ASN A 91 4.82 -0.20 4.18
C ASN A 91 5.65 -0.27 2.90
N SER A 92 5.01 -0.12 1.73
CA SER A 92 5.66 -0.06 0.41
C SER A 92 6.67 -1.20 0.14
N THR A 93 6.41 -2.40 0.67
CA THR A 93 7.36 -3.52 0.69
C THR A 93 6.78 -4.75 -0.02
N PRO A 94 7.58 -5.49 -0.82
CA PRO A 94 7.15 -6.75 -1.40
C PRO A 94 7.00 -7.83 -0.33
N HIS A 95 5.90 -8.58 -0.40
CA HIS A 95 5.59 -9.72 0.43
C HIS A 95 5.37 -10.96 -0.42
N TYR A 96 5.87 -12.09 0.06
CA TYR A 96 5.84 -13.36 -0.65
C TYR A 96 4.96 -14.33 0.11
N LEU A 97 4.09 -15.07 -0.59
CA LEU A 97 3.20 -16.04 0.03
C LEU A 97 3.63 -17.48 -0.27
N SER A 98 3.29 -18.36 0.67
CA SER A 98 3.22 -19.81 0.48
C SER A 98 1.85 -20.27 0.94
N LEU A 99 1.04 -20.79 0.01
CA LEU A 99 -0.25 -21.39 0.31
C LEU A 99 -0.14 -22.89 0.15
N ASP A 100 -0.30 -23.63 1.24
CA ASP A 100 -0.45 -25.08 1.24
C ASP A 100 -1.92 -25.42 1.47
N VAL A 101 -2.50 -26.25 0.61
CA VAL A 101 -3.86 -26.78 0.78
C VAL A 101 -3.82 -28.30 0.84
N ALA A 102 -4.66 -28.89 1.69
CA ALA A 102 -4.92 -30.33 1.68
C ALA A 102 -6.37 -30.57 1.27
N GLY A 103 -6.57 -31.41 0.25
CA GLY A 103 -7.91 -31.83 -0.18
C GLY A 103 -8.48 -32.91 0.73
N VAL A 104 -9.80 -33.10 0.69
CA VAL A 104 -10.49 -34.17 1.44
C VAL A 104 -9.95 -35.58 1.14
N GLY A 105 -9.31 -35.77 -0.01
CA GLY A 105 -8.64 -37.01 -0.37
C GLY A 105 -7.25 -37.22 0.25
N GLY A 106 -6.77 -36.29 1.07
CA GLY A 106 -5.47 -36.37 1.75
C GLY A 106 -4.27 -36.01 0.88
N LEU A 107 -4.48 -35.59 -0.37
CA LEU A 107 -3.44 -35.06 -1.24
C LEU A 107 -3.29 -33.55 -1.06
N ASN A 108 -2.03 -33.09 -1.09
CA ASN A 108 -1.69 -31.69 -0.86
C ASN A 108 -1.29 -30.98 -2.16
N ARG A 109 -1.48 -29.67 -2.20
CA ARG A 109 -0.97 -28.79 -3.26
C ARG A 109 -0.40 -27.53 -2.61
N SER A 110 0.72 -27.06 -3.15
CA SER A 110 1.33 -25.81 -2.70
C SER A 110 1.39 -24.79 -3.84
N ASN A 111 1.25 -23.52 -3.50
CA ASN A 111 1.59 -22.39 -4.36
C ASN A 111 2.59 -21.50 -3.63
N THR A 112 3.78 -21.38 -4.21
CA THR A 112 4.90 -20.58 -3.68
C THR A 112 5.37 -19.52 -4.67
N THR A 113 4.55 -19.15 -5.65
CA THR A 113 4.93 -18.14 -6.66
C THR A 113 4.26 -16.80 -6.43
N PHE A 114 3.19 -16.76 -5.64
CA PHE A 114 2.44 -15.54 -5.39
C PHE A 114 3.23 -14.55 -4.51
N SER A 115 3.17 -13.28 -4.91
CA SER A 115 3.69 -12.13 -4.16
C SER A 115 2.88 -10.89 -4.48
N PHE A 116 2.85 -9.94 -3.56
CA PHE A 116 2.23 -8.63 -3.74
C PHE A 116 3.05 -7.57 -3.02
N THR A 117 2.81 -6.30 -3.31
CA THR A 117 3.47 -5.17 -2.65
C THR A 117 2.43 -4.36 -1.90
N THR A 118 2.69 -4.04 -0.63
CA THR A 118 1.85 -3.09 0.12
C THR A 118 1.90 -1.71 -0.52
N GLN A 119 0.84 -0.93 -0.34
CA GLN A 119 0.80 0.43 -0.85
C GLN A 119 1.72 1.35 -0.05
N LYS A 120 2.01 2.53 -0.57
CA LYS A 120 2.66 3.59 0.21
C LYS A 120 1.66 4.20 1.19
N ASN A 121 2.11 4.48 2.41
CA ASN A 121 1.40 5.33 3.34
C ASN A 121 1.51 6.80 2.92
N TYR A 122 0.49 7.30 2.23
CA TYR A 122 0.35 8.73 1.96
C TYR A 122 -0.23 9.43 3.18
N ALA A 123 0.22 10.66 3.45
CA ALA A 123 -0.34 11.45 4.53
C ALA A 123 -1.83 11.71 4.24
N ASN A 124 -2.68 11.54 5.25
CA ASN A 124 -4.04 12.06 5.18
C ASN A 124 -4.04 13.59 5.40
N GLU A 125 -5.20 14.24 5.25
CA GLU A 125 -5.27 15.70 5.31
C GLU A 125 -4.83 16.28 6.66
N ALA A 126 -5.31 15.69 7.77
CA ALA A 126 -4.95 16.13 9.11
C ALA A 126 -3.44 15.91 9.41
N GLU A 127 -2.87 14.81 8.93
CA GLU A 127 -1.41 14.58 8.98
C GLU A 127 -0.66 15.59 8.12
N GLY A 128 -1.19 15.92 6.92
CA GLY A 128 -0.67 16.92 6.02
C GLY A 128 -0.50 18.27 6.70
N ASP A 129 -1.56 18.78 7.34
CA ASP A 129 -1.55 20.06 8.06
C ASP A 129 -0.46 20.12 9.14
N GLN A 130 -0.35 19.04 9.92
CA GLN A 130 0.67 18.93 10.97
C GLN A 130 2.08 18.93 10.38
N ILE A 131 2.28 18.23 9.27
CA ILE A 131 3.57 18.16 8.58
C ILE A 131 3.94 19.51 7.95
N LEU A 132 2.99 20.23 7.35
CA LEU A 132 3.22 21.56 6.82
C LEU A 132 3.66 22.53 7.94
N ALA A 133 2.97 22.52 9.07
CA ALA A 133 3.35 23.32 10.24
C ALA A 133 4.75 22.96 10.77
N GLN A 134 5.05 21.65 10.86
CA GLN A 134 6.36 21.16 11.28
C GLN A 134 7.47 21.57 10.30
N ALA A 135 7.22 21.50 8.99
CA ALA A 135 8.17 21.89 7.97
C ALA A 135 8.51 23.40 8.06
N VAL A 136 7.50 24.25 8.30
CA VAL A 136 7.70 25.69 8.53
C VAL A 136 8.58 25.91 9.77
N GLN A 137 8.26 25.25 10.89
CA GLN A 137 9.02 25.34 12.13
C GLN A 137 10.49 24.92 11.94
N ASN A 138 10.73 23.84 11.20
CA ASN A 138 12.08 23.34 10.91
C ASN A 138 12.86 24.28 9.98
N ALA A 139 12.22 24.81 8.94
CA ALA A 139 12.90 25.66 7.96
C ALA A 139 13.14 27.10 8.47
N LEU A 140 12.19 27.68 9.21
CA LEU A 140 12.26 29.08 9.65
C LEU A 140 12.82 29.26 11.06
N LEU A 141 12.79 28.22 11.89
CA LEU A 141 13.27 28.14 13.28
C LEU A 141 12.57 29.09 14.27
N SER A 142 12.59 30.41 14.01
CA SER A 142 11.98 31.44 14.86
C SER A 142 11.67 32.72 14.07
N GLY A 143 10.93 33.64 14.71
CA GLY A 143 10.60 34.96 14.16
C GLY A 143 9.63 34.93 12.99
N TYR A 144 8.85 33.86 12.86
CA TYR A 144 7.77 33.72 11.89
C TYR A 144 6.41 33.72 12.57
N THR A 145 5.38 34.03 11.81
CA THR A 145 3.97 33.79 12.18
C THR A 145 3.44 32.66 11.31
N LEU A 146 2.57 31.82 11.86
CA LEU A 146 1.96 30.70 11.16
C LEU A 146 0.47 30.69 11.46
N ASN A 147 -0.34 30.76 10.41
CA ASN A 147 -1.79 30.74 10.49
C ASN A 147 -2.29 29.49 9.77
N SER A 148 -3.02 28.65 10.49
CA SER A 148 -3.66 27.46 9.93
C SER A 148 -4.98 27.81 9.24
N GLU A 149 -5.33 27.06 8.19
CA GLU A 149 -6.59 27.13 7.45
C GLU A 149 -6.99 28.55 6.99
N HIS A 150 -6.00 29.33 6.55
CA HIS A 150 -6.20 30.74 6.29
C HIS A 150 -6.69 31.02 4.87
N GLN A 151 -7.69 31.89 4.74
CA GLN A 151 -8.06 32.46 3.45
C GLN A 151 -7.15 33.63 3.13
N ALA A 152 -6.48 33.59 1.99
CA ALA A 152 -5.69 34.70 1.48
C ALA A 152 -6.36 35.27 0.22
N TYR A 153 -6.61 36.58 0.24
CA TYR A 153 -6.92 37.35 -0.96
C TYR A 153 -5.61 37.72 -1.62
N VAL A 154 -5.38 37.24 -2.84
CA VAL A 154 -4.20 37.66 -3.60
C VAL A 154 -4.60 38.45 -4.84
N SER A 155 -4.07 39.67 -4.94
CA SER A 155 -4.29 40.55 -6.08
C SER A 155 -3.14 40.43 -7.07
N TYR A 156 -3.42 39.96 -8.29
CA TYR A 156 -2.43 39.86 -9.39
C TYR A 156 -2.30 41.18 -10.17
N SER A 157 -3.35 42.00 -10.15
CA SER A 157 -3.44 43.33 -10.74
C SER A 157 -4.62 44.08 -10.10
N PRO A 158 -4.77 45.41 -10.30
CA PRO A 158 -5.79 46.22 -9.61
C PRO A 158 -7.23 45.67 -9.68
N ASN A 159 -7.53 44.82 -10.67
CA ASN A 159 -8.88 44.27 -10.90
C ASN A 159 -8.92 42.73 -10.97
N SER A 160 -7.86 42.02 -10.60
CA SER A 160 -7.84 40.56 -10.51
C SER A 160 -7.49 40.14 -9.09
N GLN A 161 -8.48 39.59 -8.39
CA GLN A 161 -8.31 38.99 -7.07
C GLN A 161 -8.60 37.49 -7.18
N PHE A 162 -7.69 36.71 -6.64
CA PHE A 162 -7.87 35.28 -6.47
C PHE A 162 -8.02 35.01 -4.98
N LEU A 163 -9.18 34.50 -4.59
CA LEU A 163 -9.43 34.06 -3.23
C LEU A 163 -9.08 32.57 -3.16
N ALA A 164 -8.11 32.25 -2.31
CA ALA A 164 -7.67 30.90 -2.05
C ALA A 164 -7.65 30.62 -0.56
N ARG A 165 -7.97 29.38 -0.18
CA ARG A 165 -7.74 28.87 1.18
C ARG A 165 -6.48 28.02 1.14
N PHE A 166 -5.58 28.29 2.06
CA PHE A 166 -4.35 27.54 2.25
C PHE A 166 -4.37 26.87 3.61
N ASP A 167 -3.72 25.72 3.70
CA ASP A 167 -3.71 24.92 4.92
C ASP A 167 -2.78 25.57 5.95
N GLN A 168 -1.66 26.11 5.47
CA GLN A 168 -0.72 26.87 6.28
C GLN A 168 -0.26 28.14 5.56
N LEU A 169 -0.36 29.27 6.24
CA LEU A 169 0.20 30.54 5.79
C LEU A 169 1.29 30.98 6.78
N ALA A 170 2.54 30.92 6.32
CA ALA A 170 3.70 31.32 7.11
C ALA A 170 4.24 32.68 6.65
N THR A 171 4.55 33.58 7.57
CA THR A 171 5.16 34.88 7.24
C THR A 171 6.39 35.14 8.11
N LYS A 172 7.51 35.51 7.48
CA LYS A 172 8.75 35.92 8.16
C LYS A 172 9.36 37.14 7.46
N GLY A 173 9.54 38.23 8.20
CA GLY A 173 9.96 39.50 7.62
C GLY A 173 8.97 39.99 6.57
N ASN A 174 9.43 40.21 5.34
CA ASN A 174 8.59 40.61 4.22
C ASN A 174 8.13 39.43 3.34
N LYS A 175 8.50 38.19 3.66
CA LYS A 175 8.16 36.99 2.86
C LYS A 175 6.99 36.22 3.45
N THR A 176 6.13 35.71 2.58
CA THR A 176 5.00 34.86 2.91
C THR A 176 5.04 33.58 2.08
N TRP A 177 4.77 32.44 2.72
CA TRP A 177 4.59 31.12 2.10
C TRP A 177 3.18 30.64 2.34
N ALA A 178 2.44 30.46 1.27
CA ALA A 178 1.13 29.85 1.25
C ALA A 178 1.28 28.39 0.83
N LEU A 179 1.00 27.48 1.76
CA LEU A 179 1.24 26.05 1.62
C LEU A 179 -0.10 25.32 1.64
N SER A 180 -0.29 24.44 0.67
CA SER A 180 -1.41 23.51 0.66
C SER A 180 -0.95 22.09 0.37
N TYR A 181 -1.55 21.15 1.10
CA TYR A 181 -1.50 19.74 0.84
C TYR A 181 -2.88 19.27 0.40
N GLY A 182 -2.93 18.20 -0.39
CA GLY A 182 -4.18 17.54 -0.69
C GLY A 182 -3.99 16.04 -0.86
N THR A 183 -5.07 15.31 -0.64
CA THR A 183 -5.17 13.90 -0.97
C THR A 183 -5.59 13.71 -2.45
N MET A 184 -5.63 12.47 -2.94
CA MET A 184 -5.92 12.18 -4.36
C MET A 184 -7.29 12.69 -4.86
N ALA A 185 -8.21 13.01 -3.96
CA ALA A 185 -9.53 13.54 -4.30
C ALA A 185 -9.59 15.07 -4.30
N ASP A 186 -8.56 15.75 -3.79
CA ASP A 186 -8.59 17.18 -3.56
C ASP A 186 -8.20 17.97 -4.81
N THR A 187 -8.93 19.07 -5.04
CA THR A 187 -8.58 20.05 -6.06
C THR A 187 -7.91 21.22 -5.36
N LEU A 188 -6.60 21.34 -5.55
CA LEU A 188 -5.83 22.47 -5.04
C LEU A 188 -6.13 23.75 -5.82
N THR A 189 -5.62 24.88 -5.34
CA THR A 189 -5.98 26.20 -5.84
C THR A 189 -5.43 26.45 -7.25
N GLY A 190 -4.34 25.76 -7.63
CA GLY A 190 -3.68 25.90 -8.92
C GLY A 190 -2.89 27.20 -9.04
N MET A 191 -2.65 27.88 -7.92
CA MET A 191 -1.95 29.16 -7.89
C MET A 191 -0.44 28.98 -8.11
N GLN A 192 0.15 29.85 -8.92
CA GLN A 192 1.61 29.93 -9.09
C GLN A 192 2.21 30.97 -8.15
N ASN A 193 3.54 30.92 -7.96
CA ASN A 193 4.31 31.97 -7.28
C ASN A 193 3.96 33.34 -7.84
N ILE A 194 3.67 34.29 -6.95
CA ILE A 194 3.01 35.53 -7.31
C ILE A 194 4.03 36.67 -7.35
N SER A 195 4.98 36.66 -6.42
CA SER A 195 6.05 37.66 -6.35
C SER A 195 7.27 37.11 -5.61
N PRO A 196 8.43 37.80 -5.62
CA PRO A 196 9.62 37.42 -4.81
C PRO A 196 9.41 37.46 -3.29
N VAL A 197 8.22 37.85 -2.84
CA VAL A 197 7.83 37.94 -1.43
C VAL A 197 6.57 37.14 -1.08
N PHE A 198 5.90 36.53 -2.07
CA PHE A 198 4.74 35.67 -1.85
C PHE A 198 4.87 34.40 -2.70
N TYR A 199 5.14 33.29 -2.00
CA TYR A 199 5.41 31.99 -2.58
C TYR A 199 4.25 31.05 -2.32
N VAL A 200 3.85 30.29 -3.33
CA VAL A 200 2.80 29.29 -3.25
C VAL A 200 3.41 27.92 -3.49
N PHE A 201 3.07 26.96 -2.63
CA PHE A 201 3.49 25.57 -2.81
C PHE A 201 2.35 24.61 -2.51
N GLU A 202 2.08 23.78 -3.50
CA GLU A 202 0.93 22.88 -3.53
C GLU A 202 1.42 21.47 -3.86
N LEU A 203 1.05 20.51 -3.02
CA LEU A 203 1.43 19.11 -3.20
C LEU A 203 0.24 18.21 -2.99
N VAL A 204 0.14 17.15 -3.79
CA VAL A 204 -0.85 16.10 -3.59
C VAL A 204 -0.19 14.75 -3.38
N ASN A 205 -0.82 13.92 -2.55
CA ASN A 205 -0.53 12.50 -2.40
C ASN A 205 0.97 12.23 -2.15
N ARG A 206 1.47 12.76 -1.03
CA ARG A 206 2.87 12.58 -0.59
C ARG A 206 2.91 11.74 0.67
N THR A 207 3.95 10.91 0.80
CA THR A 207 4.24 10.28 2.08
C THR A 207 4.61 11.35 3.10
N SER A 208 4.43 11.07 4.39
CA SER A 208 4.73 12.06 5.43
C SER A 208 6.17 12.58 5.37
N GLU A 209 7.14 11.68 5.16
CA GLU A 209 8.55 12.03 4.97
C GLU A 209 8.80 12.84 3.70
N GLY A 210 8.14 12.49 2.58
CA GLY A 210 8.27 13.20 1.32
C GLY A 210 7.70 14.61 1.40
N LEU A 211 6.54 14.77 2.03
CA LEU A 211 5.90 16.05 2.24
C LEU A 211 6.77 16.97 3.11
N LEU A 212 7.26 16.48 4.24
CA LEU A 212 8.15 17.22 5.14
C LEU A 212 9.41 17.70 4.38
N PHE A 213 10.10 16.79 3.70
CA PHE A 213 11.31 17.09 2.96
C PHE A 213 11.08 18.10 1.83
N GLU A 214 10.03 17.94 1.03
CA GLU A 214 9.76 18.82 -0.12
C GLU A 214 9.42 20.25 0.34
N VAL A 215 8.63 20.40 1.40
CA VAL A 215 8.22 21.71 1.94
C VAL A 215 9.39 22.43 2.61
N GLU A 216 10.17 21.72 3.43
CA GLU A 216 11.38 22.29 4.04
C GLU A 216 12.37 22.77 2.98
N ARG A 217 12.61 21.94 1.96
CA ARG A 217 13.49 22.29 0.84
C ARG A 217 12.98 23.54 0.11
N PHE A 218 11.68 23.62 -0.15
CA PHE A 218 11.07 24.78 -0.80
C PHE A 218 11.25 26.07 -0.01
N ILE A 219 10.93 26.07 1.29
CA ILE A 219 11.08 27.25 2.15
C ILE A 219 12.56 27.64 2.25
N ASN A 220 13.46 26.68 2.43
CA ASN A 220 14.90 26.94 2.53
C ASN A 220 15.49 27.57 1.25
N GLN A 221 14.94 27.25 0.07
CA GLN A 221 15.36 27.85 -1.20
C GLN A 221 14.81 29.26 -1.44
N THR A 222 13.77 29.68 -0.69
CA THR A 222 13.01 30.91 -0.97
C THR A 222 13.03 31.93 0.18
N LYS A 223 13.52 31.54 1.37
CA LYS A 223 13.67 32.40 2.56
C LYS A 223 14.76 33.45 2.48
#